data_AF-A0A1F8TNI2-F1
#
_entry.id   AF-A0A1F8TNI2-F1
#
_cell.length_a   1.000
_cell.length_b   1.000
_cell.length_c   1.000
_cell.angle_alpha   90.00
_cell.angle_beta   90.00
_cell.angle_gamma   90.00
#
_symmetry.space_group_name_H-M   'P 1'
#
loop_
_entity.id
_entity.type
_entity.pdbx_description
1 polymer ?
#
loop_
_entity_poly.entity_id
_entity_poly.type
_entity_poly.pdbx_seq_one_letter_code
_entity_poly.pdbx_strand_id
1 'polypeptide(L)'
;MKTVIASTLIGVLIAVGLGLLAAQGGAPAATGRVAAPPPAQGGSAQTTPAAPQSGAAAGAAQPAQPAVEIVKRPEEVPAPIDRTSPATVRVDLETKEVVGVAADGTTFPYWTFNGTVPGPFIRARVGDTLELHMKNSAGSAWPHSIDLHAVTGPGGGATVTQTPPGQETMLRAKLLSPGLYVYHCATAPVHMHVAMGMYGLILVEPEGGLPAVDREFYLMQGELYTNKPAGTKGALAYDAAKATAEHPDHVVFNGKPAGLTEANALKAKVGERIRIYVGVGGFLPSSFHVIGEIFDRVYPEGGLLDPVRSVQTTLIPAGGAAVVEFTAEVPGRYIIVDHALPRVFDKGAVAHLDVEGPEAPEIYSGTGTGAAGH
;
A
#
# COMPACT_ATOMS: atom_id res chain seq x y z
N MET A 1 -58.40 39.60 -0.10
CA MET A 1 -57.84 39.52 -1.46
C MET A 1 -56.49 38.80 -1.37
N LYS A 2 -56.41 37.61 -2.00
CA LYS A 2 -55.21 36.85 -2.43
C LYS A 2 -54.17 36.40 -1.37
N THR A 3 -53.58 35.21 -1.35
CA THR A 3 -53.79 33.88 -1.99
C THR A 3 -52.86 32.92 -1.21
N VAL A 4 -53.32 31.70 -0.93
CA VAL A 4 -52.52 30.57 -0.42
C VAL A 4 -52.24 29.61 -1.59
N ILE A 5 -51.04 29.06 -1.73
CA ILE A 5 -50.76 27.89 -2.57
C ILE A 5 -49.86 26.91 -1.81
N ALA A 6 -50.32 25.65 -1.80
CA ALA A 6 -49.72 24.48 -1.18
C ALA A 6 -48.83 23.69 -2.16
N SER A 7 -47.91 22.92 -1.58
CA SER A 7 -46.90 22.06 -2.23
C SER A 7 -47.46 20.71 -2.69
N THR A 8 -46.91 20.17 -3.79
CA THR A 8 -47.24 18.83 -4.31
C THR A 8 -45.96 17.98 -4.38
N LEU A 9 -46.00 16.79 -3.77
CA LEU A 9 -45.03 15.69 -3.90
C LEU A 9 -45.36 14.84 -5.15
N ILE A 10 -44.34 14.38 -5.87
CA ILE A 10 -44.47 13.36 -6.93
C ILE A 10 -43.62 12.15 -6.53
N GLY A 11 -44.26 10.98 -6.43
CA GLY A 11 -43.62 9.67 -6.38
C GLY A 11 -43.88 8.92 -7.69
N VAL A 12 -42.90 8.16 -8.16
CA VAL A 12 -43.04 7.26 -9.32
C VAL A 12 -42.58 5.86 -8.92
N LEU A 13 -43.48 4.89 -9.13
CA LEU A 13 -43.27 3.44 -8.99
C LEU A 13 -42.60 2.87 -10.24
N ILE A 14 -41.70 1.91 -10.07
CA ILE A 14 -41.15 1.04 -11.13
C ILE A 14 -41.77 -0.36 -10.98
N ALA A 15 -42.35 -0.89 -12.06
CA ALA A 15 -42.86 -2.25 -12.16
C ALA A 15 -41.87 -3.15 -12.92
N VAL A 16 -41.64 -4.35 -12.39
CA VAL A 16 -40.84 -5.43 -12.99
C VAL A 16 -41.79 -6.44 -13.62
N GLY A 17 -41.52 -6.86 -14.86
CA GLY A 17 -42.25 -7.92 -15.57
C GLY A 17 -41.29 -8.95 -16.17
N LEU A 18 -41.42 -10.20 -15.70
CA LEU A 18 -40.71 -11.40 -16.16
C LEU A 18 -41.53 -12.08 -17.29
N GLY A 19 -40.89 -12.67 -18.29
CA GLY A 19 -41.58 -13.50 -19.30
C GLY A 19 -40.66 -14.29 -20.23
N LEU A 20 -40.66 -15.62 -20.06
CA LEU A 20 -40.05 -16.67 -20.89
C LEU A 20 -41.05 -17.16 -21.95
N LEU A 21 -40.63 -17.48 -23.20
CA LEU A 21 -40.92 -18.75 -23.91
C LEU A 21 -40.28 -18.81 -25.32
N ALA A 22 -40.20 -20.03 -25.86
CA ALA A 22 -39.24 -20.54 -26.85
C ALA A 22 -39.76 -20.75 -28.30
N ALA A 23 -38.78 -20.87 -29.22
CA ALA A 23 -38.67 -21.73 -30.42
C ALA A 23 -39.68 -21.62 -31.61
N GLN A 24 -39.16 -21.37 -32.83
CA GLN A 24 -38.96 -22.37 -33.92
C GLN A 24 -38.80 -21.71 -35.32
N GLY A 25 -37.83 -22.19 -36.11
CA GLY A 25 -37.99 -22.48 -37.55
C GLY A 25 -37.63 -21.42 -38.62
N GLY A 26 -36.76 -21.81 -39.56
CA GLY A 26 -36.87 -21.40 -40.98
C GLY A 26 -35.77 -20.49 -41.55
N ALA A 27 -34.83 -21.06 -42.32
CA ALA A 27 -33.96 -20.33 -43.27
C ALA A 27 -34.71 -20.09 -44.62
N PRO A 28 -34.24 -19.20 -45.53
CA PRO A 28 -33.07 -19.51 -46.36
C PRO A 28 -32.13 -18.34 -46.70
N ALA A 29 -31.03 -18.74 -47.36
CA ALA A 29 -29.85 -18.04 -47.82
C ALA A 29 -30.04 -16.72 -48.60
N ALA A 30 -29.08 -15.81 -48.41
CA ALA A 30 -28.58 -14.91 -49.46
C ALA A 30 -27.06 -14.77 -49.34
N THR A 31 -26.40 -15.07 -50.45
CA THR A 31 -24.96 -15.17 -50.65
C THR A 31 -24.30 -13.81 -50.87
N GLY A 32 -23.27 -13.48 -50.10
CA GLY A 32 -22.36 -12.36 -50.36
C GLY A 32 -20.93 -12.73 -49.96
N ARG A 33 -20.12 -13.08 -50.95
CA ARG A 33 -18.70 -13.41 -50.80
C ARG A 33 -17.90 -12.12 -50.59
N VAL A 34 -17.14 -12.02 -49.50
CA VAL A 34 -15.99 -11.11 -49.39
C VAL A 34 -14.73 -11.95 -49.48
N ALA A 35 -13.88 -11.62 -50.46
CA ALA A 35 -12.65 -12.32 -50.77
C ALA A 35 -11.56 -12.02 -49.72
N ALA A 36 -10.86 -13.06 -49.27
CA ALA A 36 -9.65 -12.96 -48.46
C ALA A 36 -8.43 -12.69 -49.37
N PRO A 37 -7.45 -11.88 -48.94
CA PRO A 37 -6.19 -11.70 -49.66
C PRO A 37 -5.25 -12.92 -49.49
N PRO A 38 -4.33 -13.17 -50.43
CA PRO A 38 -3.48 -14.36 -50.46
C PRO A 38 -2.32 -14.30 -49.46
N PRO A 39 -1.72 -15.45 -49.10
CA PRO A 39 -0.64 -15.52 -48.12
C PRO A 39 0.68 -15.08 -48.76
N ALA A 40 1.41 -14.18 -48.08
CA ALA A 40 2.80 -13.89 -48.41
C ALA A 40 3.71 -14.95 -47.76
N GLN A 41 4.41 -15.73 -48.60
CA GLN A 41 5.54 -16.54 -48.18
C GLN A 41 6.78 -15.63 -48.07
N GLY A 42 7.43 -15.68 -46.91
CA GLY A 42 8.70 -15.00 -46.64
C GLY A 42 9.28 -15.55 -45.35
N GLY A 43 10.04 -16.65 -45.46
CA GLY A 43 10.72 -17.28 -44.35
C GLY A 43 11.89 -16.43 -43.86
N SER A 44 11.85 -16.07 -42.58
CA SER A 44 13.05 -15.91 -41.76
C SER A 44 12.78 -16.65 -40.45
N ALA A 45 13.60 -17.67 -40.20
CA ALA A 45 13.48 -18.53 -39.04
C ALA A 45 13.77 -17.72 -37.77
N GLN A 46 12.72 -17.34 -37.04
CA GLN A 46 12.85 -16.92 -35.65
C GLN A 46 13.04 -18.19 -34.82
N THR A 47 14.28 -18.40 -34.39
CA THR A 47 14.61 -19.38 -33.36
C THR A 47 13.95 -18.95 -32.05
N THR A 48 12.91 -19.67 -31.64
CA THR A 48 12.45 -19.67 -30.24
C THR A 48 13.64 -20.00 -29.34
N PRO A 49 14.04 -19.16 -28.38
CA PRO A 49 14.96 -19.58 -27.35
C PRO A 49 14.27 -20.65 -26.52
N ALA A 50 14.85 -21.85 -26.48
CA ALA A 50 14.44 -22.87 -25.53
C ALA A 50 14.54 -22.30 -24.11
N ALA A 51 13.52 -22.58 -23.29
CA ALA A 51 13.57 -22.34 -21.86
C ALA A 51 14.85 -22.97 -21.30
N PRO A 52 15.66 -22.26 -20.49
CA PRO A 52 16.78 -22.89 -19.84
C PRO A 52 16.20 -23.96 -18.90
N GLN A 53 16.51 -25.22 -19.19
CA GLN A 53 16.34 -26.30 -18.22
C GLN A 53 17.28 -25.97 -17.06
N SER A 54 16.69 -25.46 -15.97
CA SER A 54 17.40 -25.31 -14.71
C SER A 54 17.66 -26.71 -14.17
N GLY A 55 18.84 -27.24 -14.46
CA GLY A 55 19.45 -28.24 -13.61
C GLY A 55 19.56 -27.62 -12.22
N ALA A 56 18.72 -28.06 -11.29
CA ALA A 56 18.82 -27.71 -9.89
C ALA A 56 20.14 -28.26 -9.37
N ALA A 57 21.21 -27.45 -9.46
CA ALA A 57 22.32 -27.58 -8.56
C ALA A 57 21.72 -27.34 -7.16
N ALA A 58 21.75 -28.37 -6.31
CA ALA A 58 21.40 -28.25 -4.91
C ALA A 58 22.21 -27.08 -4.33
N GLY A 59 21.54 -25.95 -4.13
CA GLY A 59 22.15 -24.76 -3.57
C GLY A 59 22.68 -25.10 -2.20
N ALA A 60 23.96 -24.83 -1.98
CA ALA A 60 24.54 -24.86 -0.66
C ALA A 60 23.64 -24.02 0.27
N ALA A 61 23.17 -24.62 1.36
CA ALA A 61 22.37 -23.93 2.35
C ALA A 61 23.13 -22.67 2.78
N GLN A 62 22.59 -21.50 2.46
CA GLN A 62 23.07 -20.24 3.02
C GLN A 62 23.06 -20.40 4.54
N PRO A 63 24.14 -20.02 5.25
CA PRO A 63 24.14 -20.06 6.71
C PRO A 63 22.91 -19.30 7.20
N ALA A 64 22.19 -19.89 8.17
CA ALA A 64 20.96 -19.33 8.69
C ALA A 64 21.23 -17.89 9.19
N GLN A 65 20.75 -16.90 8.44
CA GLN A 65 20.83 -15.52 8.88
C GLN A 65 19.94 -15.35 10.12
N PRO A 66 20.41 -14.65 11.16
CA PRO A 66 19.55 -14.35 12.30
C PRO A 66 18.34 -13.55 11.81
N ALA A 67 17.16 -13.88 12.33
CA ALA A 67 15.95 -13.17 11.96
C ALA A 67 16.04 -11.71 12.43
N VAL A 68 15.65 -10.77 11.58
CA VAL A 68 15.66 -9.33 11.87
C VAL A 68 14.26 -8.83 12.20
N GLU A 69 14.16 -7.74 12.96
CA GLU A 69 12.91 -7.01 13.08
C GLU A 69 12.64 -6.24 11.78
N ILE A 70 11.45 -6.39 11.24
CA ILE A 70 11.09 -5.88 9.90
C ILE A 70 10.24 -4.61 9.98
N VAL A 71 9.61 -4.37 11.13
CA VAL A 71 8.66 -3.27 11.31
C VAL A 71 9.36 -1.92 11.12
N LYS A 72 8.91 -1.16 10.12
CA LYS A 72 9.25 0.26 10.00
C LYS A 72 8.58 1.03 11.14
N ARG A 73 9.37 1.79 11.90
CA ARG A 73 8.84 2.66 12.96
C ARG A 73 7.96 3.75 12.35
N PRO A 74 6.74 3.98 12.88
CA PRO A 74 5.77 4.88 12.27
C PRO A 74 6.21 6.36 12.35
N GLU A 75 7.06 6.73 13.32
CA GLU A 75 7.59 8.09 13.47
C GLU A 75 8.75 8.43 12.52
N GLU A 76 9.24 7.47 11.72
CA GLU A 76 10.34 7.69 10.77
C GLU A 76 9.87 8.40 9.49
N VAL A 77 9.32 9.60 9.68
CA VAL A 77 8.94 10.56 8.63
C VAL A 77 9.99 11.68 8.57
N PRO A 78 10.62 11.96 7.41
CA PRO A 78 11.50 13.11 7.26
C PRO A 78 10.77 14.42 7.58
N ALA A 79 11.49 15.38 8.18
CA ALA A 79 10.93 16.67 8.55
C ALA A 79 10.32 17.43 7.36
N PRO A 80 9.30 18.29 7.59
CA PRO A 80 8.76 19.17 6.57
C PRO A 80 9.80 20.02 5.87
N ILE A 81 9.57 20.25 4.57
CA ILE A 81 10.50 20.99 3.72
C ILE A 81 10.34 22.50 3.95
N ASP A 82 11.41 23.18 4.34
CA ASP A 82 11.44 24.63 4.62
C ASP A 82 11.87 25.50 3.43
N ARG A 83 12.47 24.91 2.40
CA ARG A 83 12.93 25.62 1.20
C ARG A 83 11.76 26.08 0.32
N THR A 84 11.98 27.20 -0.35
CA THR A 84 11.00 27.85 -1.23
C THR A 84 11.24 27.60 -2.72
N SER A 85 12.32 26.89 -3.08
CA SER A 85 12.69 26.60 -4.47
C SER A 85 13.05 25.13 -4.69
N PRO A 86 12.89 24.61 -5.93
CA PRO A 86 13.31 23.25 -6.27
C PRO A 86 14.81 22.98 -6.07
N ALA A 87 15.14 21.74 -5.70
CA ALA A 87 16.51 21.27 -5.53
C ALA A 87 16.75 19.92 -6.22
N THR A 88 18.00 19.47 -6.28
CA THR A 88 18.29 18.05 -6.52
C THR A 88 18.22 17.32 -5.17
N VAL A 89 17.33 16.33 -5.06
CA VAL A 89 17.18 15.49 -3.87
C VAL A 89 17.84 14.15 -4.15
N ARG A 90 18.95 13.88 -3.46
CA ARG A 90 19.63 12.59 -3.54
C ARG A 90 18.97 11.59 -2.60
N VAL A 91 18.66 10.40 -3.10
CA VAL A 91 18.12 9.28 -2.32
C VAL A 91 18.97 8.05 -2.58
N ASP A 92 19.50 7.45 -1.53
CA ASP A 92 20.27 6.21 -1.61
C ASP A 92 19.46 5.06 -0.98
N LEU A 93 19.07 4.08 -1.80
CA LEU A 93 18.37 2.87 -1.38
C LEU A 93 19.25 1.64 -1.56
N GLU A 94 19.13 0.67 -0.64
CA GLU A 94 19.75 -0.64 -0.75
C GLU A 94 18.66 -1.72 -0.64
N THR A 95 18.47 -2.52 -1.68
CA THR A 95 17.56 -3.66 -1.64
C THR A 95 18.22 -4.86 -0.95
N LYS A 96 17.46 -5.52 -0.08
CA LYS A 96 17.94 -6.66 0.72
C LYS A 96 16.89 -7.75 0.82
N GLU A 97 17.33 -8.99 0.64
CA GLU A 97 16.57 -10.18 1.01
C GLU A 97 17.01 -10.62 2.41
N VAL A 98 16.06 -10.65 3.36
CA VAL A 98 16.32 -10.93 4.78
C VAL A 98 15.30 -11.92 5.32
N VAL A 99 15.65 -12.64 6.39
CA VAL A 99 14.67 -13.40 7.18
C VAL A 99 14.15 -12.48 8.28
N GLY A 100 12.85 -12.15 8.26
CA GLY A 100 12.22 -11.27 9.24
C GLY A 100 11.37 -12.03 10.25
N VAL A 101 11.20 -11.46 11.44
CA VAL A 101 10.27 -11.96 12.45
C VAL A 101 8.84 -11.58 12.07
N ALA A 102 8.02 -12.57 11.71
CA ALA A 102 6.61 -12.37 11.35
C ALA A 102 5.68 -12.49 12.58
N ALA A 103 6.01 -13.35 13.55
CA ALA A 103 5.30 -13.45 14.83
C ALA A 103 6.22 -14.12 15.87
N ASP A 104 5.76 -14.29 17.11
CA ASP A 104 6.54 -15.02 18.13
C ASP A 104 6.83 -16.47 17.68
N GLY A 105 8.10 -16.77 17.50
CA GLY A 105 8.58 -18.06 17.01
C GLY A 105 8.34 -18.33 15.52
N THR A 106 7.94 -17.33 14.74
CA THR A 106 7.63 -17.46 13.30
C THR A 106 8.44 -16.48 12.46
N THR A 107 9.07 -16.97 11.40
CA THR A 107 9.88 -16.16 10.48
C THR A 107 9.38 -16.24 9.04
N PHE A 108 9.60 -15.19 8.26
CA PHE A 108 9.25 -15.11 6.85
C PHE A 108 10.40 -14.47 6.05
N PRO A 109 10.70 -14.94 4.83
CA PRO A 109 11.64 -14.26 3.95
C PRO A 109 11.02 -12.96 3.44
N TYR A 110 11.64 -11.82 3.73
CA TYR A 110 11.24 -10.50 3.22
C TYR A 110 12.23 -9.99 2.20
N TRP A 111 11.71 -9.28 1.21
CA TRP A 111 12.50 -8.48 0.28
C TRP A 111 12.17 -7.02 0.55
N THR A 112 13.19 -6.21 0.75
CA THR A 112 13.04 -4.89 1.38
C THR A 112 13.77 -3.82 0.60
N PHE A 113 13.32 -2.58 0.76
CA PHE A 113 14.17 -1.41 0.58
C PHE A 113 14.69 -1.03 1.97
N ASN A 114 16.01 -1.04 2.15
CA ASN A 114 16.73 -0.67 3.38
C ASN A 114 16.40 -1.51 4.64
N GLY A 115 15.95 -2.75 4.48
CA GLY A 115 15.85 -3.71 5.59
C GLY A 115 14.57 -3.66 6.41
N THR A 116 13.59 -2.82 6.07
CA THR A 116 12.28 -2.76 6.72
C THR A 116 11.14 -2.90 5.71
N VAL A 117 9.94 -3.20 6.22
CA VAL A 117 8.69 -3.13 5.45
C VAL A 117 7.70 -2.20 6.18
N PRO A 118 7.20 -1.16 5.50
CA PRO A 118 7.62 -0.67 4.19
C PRO A 118 9.07 -0.14 4.18
N GLY A 119 9.57 0.19 2.99
CA GLY A 119 10.83 0.88 2.81
C GLY A 119 10.84 2.31 3.35
N PRO A 120 11.98 3.03 3.30
CA PRO A 120 12.10 4.39 3.81
C PRO A 120 11.07 5.34 3.20
N PHE A 121 10.54 6.24 4.04
CA PHE A 121 9.71 7.33 3.55
C PHE A 121 10.59 8.36 2.84
N ILE A 122 10.26 8.70 1.61
CA ILE A 122 10.96 9.71 0.83
C ILE A 122 10.14 11.00 0.87
N ARG A 123 10.77 12.15 1.11
CA ARG A 123 10.10 13.45 1.14
C ARG A 123 10.81 14.41 0.19
N ALA A 124 10.05 14.96 -0.75
CA ALA A 124 10.51 15.90 -1.76
C ALA A 124 9.43 16.97 -1.99
N ARG A 125 9.71 17.94 -2.85
CA ARG A 125 8.80 19.02 -3.24
C ARG A 125 8.55 18.99 -4.74
N VAL A 126 7.39 19.46 -5.16
CA VAL A 126 7.12 19.74 -6.58
C VAL A 126 8.25 20.57 -7.18
N GLY A 127 8.68 20.15 -8.36
CA GLY A 127 9.75 20.77 -9.13
C GLY A 127 11.13 20.20 -8.86
N ASP A 128 11.33 19.44 -7.78
CA ASP A 128 12.63 18.82 -7.49
C ASP A 128 13.08 17.88 -8.59
N THR A 129 14.39 17.73 -8.69
CA THR A 129 14.99 16.61 -9.40
C THR A 129 15.38 15.53 -8.40
N LEU A 130 14.66 14.42 -8.40
CA LEU A 130 15.05 13.22 -7.68
C LEU A 130 16.26 12.58 -8.38
N GLU A 131 17.33 12.35 -7.64
CA GLU A 131 18.48 11.53 -8.04
C GLU A 131 18.54 10.33 -7.11
N LEU A 132 17.95 9.22 -7.55
CA LEU A 132 17.81 7.99 -6.77
C LEU A 132 18.88 6.99 -7.20
N HIS A 133 19.77 6.67 -6.27
CA HIS A 133 20.72 5.58 -6.38
C HIS A 133 20.13 4.34 -5.71
N MET A 134 20.11 3.21 -6.42
CA MET A 134 19.63 1.96 -5.88
C MET A 134 20.69 0.88 -6.04
N LYS A 135 21.22 0.44 -4.90
CA LYS A 135 22.11 -0.70 -4.81
C LYS A 135 21.30 -1.95 -4.52
N ASN A 136 21.65 -3.06 -5.15
CA ASN A 136 21.15 -4.37 -4.75
C ASN A 136 22.23 -5.09 -3.95
N SER A 137 21.89 -5.57 -2.75
CA SER A 137 22.83 -6.28 -1.91
C SER A 137 23.48 -7.44 -2.66
N ALA A 138 24.78 -7.65 -2.47
CA ALA A 138 25.48 -8.78 -3.06
C ALA A 138 24.98 -10.14 -2.53
N GLY A 139 24.27 -10.13 -1.39
CA GLY A 139 23.66 -11.32 -0.81
C GLY A 139 22.26 -11.65 -1.36
N SER A 140 21.67 -10.79 -2.19
CA SER A 140 20.37 -11.04 -2.81
C SER A 140 20.48 -12.14 -3.88
N ALA A 141 19.44 -12.93 -4.02
CA ALA A 141 19.31 -13.93 -5.08
C ALA A 141 18.66 -13.35 -6.34
N TRP A 142 17.86 -12.29 -6.20
CA TRP A 142 17.06 -11.71 -7.26
C TRP A 142 17.57 -10.33 -7.68
N PRO A 143 17.45 -9.99 -8.98
CA PRO A 143 17.49 -8.59 -9.38
C PRO A 143 16.28 -7.86 -8.78
N HIS A 144 16.46 -6.58 -8.52
CA HIS A 144 15.41 -5.70 -8.02
C HIS A 144 15.39 -4.40 -8.81
N SER A 145 14.22 -3.79 -8.92
CA SER A 145 14.03 -2.47 -9.53
C SER A 145 13.17 -1.59 -8.64
N ILE A 146 12.88 -0.37 -9.09
CA ILE A 146 11.91 0.51 -8.43
C ILE A 146 11.07 1.25 -9.47
N ASP A 147 9.75 1.15 -9.30
CA ASP A 147 8.72 1.98 -9.92
C ASP A 147 8.25 2.97 -8.85
N LEU A 148 8.39 4.27 -9.11
CA LEU A 148 7.86 5.33 -8.26
C LEU A 148 6.66 5.96 -8.97
N HIS A 149 5.48 5.92 -8.35
CA HIS A 149 4.28 6.51 -8.96
C HIS A 149 4.36 8.04 -9.08
N ALA A 150 5.29 8.68 -8.36
CA ALA A 150 5.62 10.09 -8.50
C ALA A 150 6.44 10.43 -9.76
N VAL A 151 6.98 9.43 -10.48
CA VAL A 151 7.87 9.63 -11.63
C VAL A 151 7.09 9.49 -12.94
N THR A 152 7.10 10.56 -13.73
CA THR A 152 6.57 10.53 -15.11
C THR A 152 7.64 10.01 -16.07
N GLY A 153 7.64 8.71 -16.32
CA GLY A 153 8.53 8.05 -17.28
C GLY A 153 8.25 6.55 -17.41
N PRO A 154 8.86 5.84 -18.38
CA PRO A 154 8.60 4.42 -18.59
C PRO A 154 8.84 3.57 -17.34
N GLY A 155 7.77 2.92 -16.87
CA GLY A 155 7.76 2.08 -15.67
C GLY A 155 8.08 2.82 -14.37
N GLY A 156 7.84 4.14 -14.30
CA GLY A 156 8.14 4.96 -13.13
C GLY A 156 9.61 4.93 -12.70
N GLY A 157 10.52 4.62 -13.63
CA GLY A 157 11.95 4.43 -13.37
C GLY A 157 12.43 2.98 -13.39
N ALA A 158 11.53 2.00 -13.38
CA ALA A 158 11.87 0.58 -13.34
C ALA A 158 12.67 0.10 -14.55
N THR A 159 12.52 0.78 -15.70
CA THR A 159 13.23 0.44 -16.94
C THR A 159 14.72 0.74 -16.88
N VAL A 160 15.15 1.67 -16.02
CA VAL A 160 16.57 2.06 -15.83
C VAL A 160 17.14 1.60 -14.50
N THR A 161 16.31 1.02 -13.63
CA THR A 161 16.72 0.57 -12.29
C THR A 161 16.69 -0.95 -12.12
N GLN A 162 16.58 -1.75 -13.18
CA GLN A 162 16.77 -3.21 -13.08
C GLN A 162 18.20 -3.51 -12.61
N THR A 163 18.35 -3.83 -11.32
CA THR A 163 19.65 -3.89 -10.62
C THR A 163 19.96 -5.32 -10.20
N PRO A 164 20.90 -6.01 -10.87
CA PRO A 164 21.37 -7.32 -10.43
C PRO A 164 22.05 -7.27 -9.05
N PRO A 165 22.11 -8.41 -8.32
CA PRO A 165 22.82 -8.49 -7.05
C PRO A 165 24.26 -7.94 -7.12
N GLY A 166 24.63 -7.13 -6.13
CA GLY A 166 25.96 -6.51 -6.02
C GLY A 166 26.19 -5.29 -6.92
N GLN A 167 25.21 -4.91 -7.75
CA GLN A 167 25.29 -3.76 -8.64
C GLN A 167 24.54 -2.55 -8.08
N GLU A 168 24.71 -1.42 -8.74
CA GLU A 168 24.02 -0.17 -8.45
C GLU A 168 23.51 0.45 -9.75
N THR A 169 22.28 0.97 -9.73
CA THR A 169 21.70 1.78 -10.80
C THR A 169 21.32 3.16 -10.27
N MET A 170 21.08 4.10 -11.20
CA MET A 170 20.66 5.45 -10.84
C MET A 170 19.52 5.91 -11.76
N LEU A 171 18.49 6.50 -11.15
CA LEU A 171 17.39 7.19 -11.78
C LEU A 171 17.51 8.69 -11.50
N ARG A 172 17.35 9.52 -12.53
CA ARG A 172 17.17 10.96 -12.38
C ARG A 172 15.85 11.40 -13.01
N ALA A 173 14.95 11.97 -12.22
CA ALA A 173 13.62 12.38 -12.67
C ALA A 173 13.16 13.68 -12.00
N LYS A 174 12.42 14.51 -12.74
CA LYS A 174 11.77 15.70 -12.16
C LYS A 174 10.42 15.32 -11.58
N LEU A 175 10.12 15.76 -10.36
CA LEU A 175 8.85 15.53 -9.69
C LEU A 175 7.86 16.62 -10.10
N LEU A 176 6.85 16.24 -10.88
CA LEU A 176 5.99 17.19 -11.58
C LEU A 176 4.69 17.50 -10.83
N SER A 177 4.24 16.62 -9.95
CA SER A 177 2.92 16.69 -9.32
C SER A 177 3.01 16.48 -7.81
N PRO A 178 2.28 17.28 -7.00
CA PRO A 178 2.21 17.06 -5.57
C PRO A 178 1.30 15.87 -5.27
N GLY A 179 1.66 15.09 -4.27
CA GLY A 179 0.91 13.90 -3.90
C GLY A 179 1.67 13.04 -2.90
N LEU A 180 0.94 12.11 -2.30
CA LEU A 180 1.51 10.96 -1.63
C LEU A 180 1.43 9.77 -2.59
N TYR A 181 2.58 9.23 -2.95
CA TYR A 181 2.69 8.20 -3.98
C TYR A 181 3.33 6.94 -3.41
N VAL A 182 2.84 5.78 -3.86
CA VAL A 182 3.52 4.51 -3.61
C VAL A 182 4.75 4.41 -4.51
N TYR A 183 5.79 3.78 -4.00
CA TYR A 183 6.83 3.17 -4.82
C TYR A 183 6.91 1.68 -4.49
N HIS A 184 7.30 0.87 -5.46
CA HIS A 184 7.47 -0.56 -5.26
C HIS A 184 8.46 -1.17 -6.25
N CYS A 185 8.90 -2.39 -6.00
CA CYS A 185 9.71 -3.12 -6.98
C CYS A 185 8.88 -3.48 -8.22
N ALA A 186 9.50 -3.44 -9.41
CA ALA A 186 8.87 -3.75 -10.68
C ALA A 186 9.72 -4.71 -11.53
N THR A 187 10.44 -5.62 -10.86
CA THR A 187 11.11 -6.77 -11.49
C THR A 187 10.14 -7.93 -11.58
N ALA A 188 10.15 -8.67 -12.71
CA ALA A 188 9.25 -9.80 -12.90
C ALA A 188 9.68 -11.02 -12.07
N PRO A 189 8.73 -11.77 -11.45
CA PRO A 189 7.29 -11.50 -11.36
C PRO A 189 6.94 -10.43 -10.33
N VAL A 190 6.37 -9.31 -10.76
CA VAL A 190 6.20 -8.09 -9.94
C VAL A 190 5.41 -8.34 -8.66
N HIS A 191 4.29 -9.07 -8.74
CA HIS A 191 3.46 -9.40 -7.59
C HIS A 191 4.26 -10.12 -6.49
N MET A 192 5.18 -11.03 -6.83
CA MET A 192 6.01 -11.69 -5.82
C MET A 192 6.90 -10.70 -5.09
N HIS A 193 7.56 -9.77 -5.81
CA HIS A 193 8.40 -8.76 -5.16
C HIS A 193 7.62 -7.86 -4.20
N VAL A 194 6.43 -7.44 -4.61
CA VAL A 194 5.54 -6.61 -3.78
C VAL A 194 5.05 -7.39 -2.55
N ALA A 195 4.55 -8.62 -2.73
CA ALA A 195 4.06 -9.48 -1.65
C ALA A 195 5.14 -9.85 -0.63
N MET A 196 6.41 -9.82 -1.04
CA MET A 196 7.56 -10.07 -0.16
C MET A 196 8.00 -8.82 0.62
N GLY A 197 7.36 -7.65 0.40
CA GLY A 197 7.56 -6.43 1.20
C GLY A 197 8.20 -5.25 0.46
N MET A 198 8.45 -5.34 -0.84
CA MET A 198 9.16 -4.27 -1.58
C MET A 198 8.23 -3.13 -2.00
N TYR A 199 7.80 -2.33 -1.02
CA TYR A 199 7.00 -1.12 -1.25
C TYR A 199 7.30 -0.04 -0.19
N GLY A 200 7.00 1.21 -0.52
CA GLY A 200 7.11 2.35 0.38
C GLY A 200 6.38 3.59 -0.13
N LEU A 201 6.50 4.71 0.57
CA LEU A 201 5.88 5.98 0.20
C LEU A 201 6.91 7.06 -0.15
N ILE A 202 6.60 7.82 -1.20
CA ILE A 202 7.23 9.11 -1.52
C ILE A 202 6.18 10.23 -1.45
N LEU A 203 6.41 11.20 -0.57
CA LEU A 203 5.66 12.44 -0.48
C LEU A 203 6.32 13.50 -1.36
N VAL A 204 5.53 14.06 -2.28
CA VAL A 204 5.88 15.25 -3.04
C VAL A 204 5.04 16.41 -2.53
N GLU A 205 5.61 17.24 -1.67
CA GLU A 205 4.93 18.39 -1.11
C GLU A 205 4.59 19.43 -2.18
N PRO A 206 3.42 20.10 -2.10
CA PRO A 206 3.09 21.21 -2.96
C PRO A 206 4.04 22.39 -2.73
N GLU A 207 4.01 23.38 -3.63
CA GLU A 207 4.97 24.48 -3.61
C GLU A 207 5.02 25.28 -2.29
N GLY A 208 3.86 25.42 -1.62
CA GLY A 208 3.72 26.09 -0.33
C GLY A 208 3.86 25.18 0.89
N GLY A 209 4.19 23.90 0.69
CA GLY A 209 4.21 22.89 1.74
C GLY A 209 2.81 22.48 2.24
N LEU A 210 2.77 21.55 3.19
CA LEU A 210 1.54 21.16 3.88
C LEU A 210 1.32 22.00 5.15
N PRO A 211 0.07 22.18 5.61
CA PRO A 211 -0.19 22.80 6.91
C PRO A 211 0.55 22.08 8.04
N ALA A 212 1.09 22.83 9.01
CA ALA A 212 1.78 22.24 10.15
C ALA A 212 0.83 21.40 11.02
N VAL A 213 1.39 20.33 11.56
CA VAL A 213 0.80 19.40 12.53
C VAL A 213 1.86 19.06 13.58
N ASP A 214 1.43 18.54 14.72
CA ASP A 214 2.32 18.24 15.84
C ASP A 214 2.99 16.86 15.70
N ARG A 215 2.29 15.91 15.05
CA ARG A 215 2.78 14.55 14.80
C ARG A 215 2.53 14.11 13.37
N GLU A 216 3.52 13.45 12.78
CA GLU A 216 3.43 12.79 11.49
C GLU A 216 3.78 11.30 11.65
N PHE A 217 2.95 10.42 11.08
CA PHE A 217 3.17 8.98 11.11
C PHE A 217 3.13 8.36 9.71
N TYR A 218 3.86 7.26 9.53
CA TYR A 218 3.99 6.53 8.28
C TYR A 218 3.57 5.07 8.44
N LEU A 219 2.45 4.73 7.81
CA LEU A 219 1.88 3.40 7.79
C LEU A 219 1.72 2.91 6.35
N MET A 220 1.99 1.64 6.11
CA MET A 220 1.50 0.96 4.91
C MET A 220 0.86 -0.37 5.26
N GLN A 221 -0.29 -0.61 4.66
CA GLN A 221 -0.94 -1.91 4.64
C GLN A 221 -0.32 -2.79 3.55
N GLY A 222 -0.11 -4.07 3.87
CA GLY A 222 0.22 -5.11 2.90
C GLY A 222 -0.25 -6.47 3.38
N GLU A 223 0.01 -7.50 2.58
CA GLU A 223 -0.38 -8.88 2.89
C GLU A 223 0.81 -9.83 2.93
N LEU A 224 0.70 -10.88 3.76
CA LEU A 224 1.60 -12.04 3.72
C LEU A 224 0.83 -13.26 3.20
N TYR A 225 1.36 -13.88 2.16
CA TYR A 225 0.84 -15.10 1.56
C TYR A 225 1.79 -16.25 1.91
N THR A 226 1.40 -17.07 2.88
CA THR A 226 2.30 -18.02 3.52
C THR A 226 1.88 -19.45 3.22
N ASN A 227 2.85 -20.35 3.06
CA ASN A 227 2.59 -21.76 2.74
C ASN A 227 1.92 -22.56 3.88
N LYS A 228 1.80 -21.98 5.07
CA LYS A 228 1.16 -22.57 6.24
C LYS A 228 0.15 -21.60 6.84
N PRO A 229 -0.89 -22.06 7.56
CA PRO A 229 -1.85 -21.16 8.18
C PRO A 229 -1.25 -20.25 9.24
N ALA A 230 -1.89 -19.11 9.48
CA ALA A 230 -1.62 -18.21 10.60
C ALA A 230 -1.53 -18.97 11.94
N GLY A 231 -0.60 -18.56 12.80
CA GLY A 231 -0.33 -19.22 14.09
C GLY A 231 0.66 -20.39 14.02
N THR A 232 1.09 -20.81 12.81
CA THR A 232 2.14 -21.82 12.68
C THR A 232 3.52 -21.26 13.06
N LYS A 233 4.23 -21.96 13.94
CA LYS A 233 5.61 -21.63 14.34
C LYS A 233 6.65 -22.12 13.33
N GLY A 234 7.82 -21.48 13.34
CA GLY A 234 8.98 -21.79 12.50
C GLY A 234 9.06 -20.95 11.23
N ALA A 235 9.91 -21.38 10.30
CA ALA A 235 10.07 -20.70 9.02
C ALA A 235 8.86 -20.94 8.11
N LEU A 236 8.27 -19.85 7.66
CA LEU A 236 7.27 -19.80 6.60
C LEU A 236 7.94 -19.52 5.26
N ALA A 237 7.24 -19.84 4.18
CA ALA A 237 7.63 -19.49 2.82
C ALA A 237 6.47 -18.83 2.09
N TYR A 238 6.77 -18.08 1.03
CA TYR A 238 5.77 -17.48 0.16
C TYR A 238 4.92 -18.53 -0.56
N ASP A 239 3.62 -18.30 -0.65
CA ASP A 239 2.66 -19.12 -1.40
C ASP A 239 2.09 -18.33 -2.59
N ALA A 240 2.62 -18.63 -3.78
CA ALA A 240 2.22 -17.97 -5.02
C ALA A 240 0.76 -18.27 -5.42
N ALA A 241 0.22 -19.43 -5.05
CA ALA A 241 -1.16 -19.80 -5.39
C ALA A 241 -2.15 -18.97 -4.57
N LYS A 242 -1.87 -18.79 -3.26
CA LYS A 242 -2.66 -17.89 -2.41
C LYS A 242 -2.56 -16.43 -2.85
N ALA A 243 -1.38 -15.97 -3.25
CA ALA A 243 -1.20 -14.62 -3.79
C ALA A 243 -2.01 -14.40 -5.07
N THR A 244 -1.96 -15.35 -6.00
CA THR A 244 -2.75 -15.31 -7.24
C THR A 244 -4.26 -15.32 -6.97
N ALA A 245 -4.70 -16.01 -5.92
CA ALA A 245 -6.10 -16.03 -5.50
C ALA A 245 -6.51 -14.83 -4.65
N GLU A 246 -5.58 -13.90 -4.34
CA GLU A 246 -5.79 -12.78 -3.40
C GLU A 246 -6.30 -13.24 -2.02
N HIS A 247 -5.85 -14.41 -1.57
CA HIS A 247 -6.24 -15.03 -0.30
C HIS A 247 -5.09 -15.01 0.72
N PRO A 248 -4.82 -13.87 1.37
CA PRO A 248 -3.69 -13.77 2.29
C PRO A 248 -3.96 -14.46 3.63
N ASP A 249 -2.90 -14.95 4.26
CA ASP A 249 -2.96 -15.45 5.64
C ASP A 249 -2.89 -14.31 6.66
N HIS A 250 -2.13 -13.25 6.32
CA HIS A 250 -2.02 -12.04 7.13
C HIS A 250 -2.28 -10.79 6.32
N VAL A 251 -2.92 -9.80 6.94
CA VAL A 251 -2.98 -8.42 6.48
C VAL A 251 -2.37 -7.59 7.60
N VAL A 252 -1.43 -6.71 7.28
CA VAL A 252 -0.52 -6.13 8.27
C VAL A 252 -0.31 -4.65 8.01
N PHE A 253 -0.08 -3.89 9.08
CA PHE A 253 0.55 -2.58 8.98
C PHE A 253 2.05 -2.74 9.27
N ASN A 254 2.88 -2.15 8.40
CA ASN A 254 4.34 -2.15 8.52
C ASN A 254 4.95 -3.56 8.66
N GLY A 255 4.52 -4.47 7.79
CA GLY A 255 5.21 -5.73 7.48
C GLY A 255 4.93 -6.90 8.43
N LYS A 256 4.45 -6.65 9.65
CA LYS A 256 4.28 -7.67 10.69
C LYS A 256 2.86 -7.61 11.30
N PRO A 257 2.15 -8.75 11.43
CA PRO A 257 0.87 -8.83 12.16
C PRO A 257 0.99 -8.22 13.56
N ALA A 258 0.11 -7.27 13.88
CA ALA A 258 0.14 -6.51 15.14
C ALA A 258 1.52 -5.87 15.46
N GLY A 259 2.34 -5.57 14.44
CA GLY A 259 3.71 -5.09 14.61
C GLY A 259 3.82 -3.69 15.22
N LEU A 260 2.76 -2.89 15.12
CA LEU A 260 2.64 -1.52 15.63
C LEU A 260 1.75 -1.46 16.90
N THR A 261 1.88 -2.46 17.76
CA THR A 261 1.18 -2.53 19.05
C THR A 261 2.18 -2.51 20.20
N GLU A 262 1.69 -2.43 21.44
CA GLU A 262 2.51 -2.44 22.65
C GLU A 262 3.67 -1.42 22.61
N ALA A 263 4.91 -1.89 22.69
CA ALA A 263 6.10 -1.04 22.67
C ALA A 263 6.30 -0.30 21.34
N ASN A 264 5.71 -0.78 20.25
CA ASN A 264 5.79 -0.19 18.91
C ASN A 264 4.54 0.62 18.54
N ALA A 265 3.62 0.83 19.49
CA ALA A 265 2.45 1.67 19.28
C ALA A 265 2.86 3.10 18.93
N LEU A 266 2.07 3.75 18.07
CA LEU A 266 2.18 5.18 17.82
C LEU A 266 1.90 5.92 19.13
N LYS A 267 2.59 7.05 19.36
CA LYS A 267 2.49 7.83 20.60
C LYS A 267 2.15 9.29 20.30
N ALA A 268 1.12 9.81 20.93
CA ALA A 268 0.74 11.21 20.85
C ALA A 268 0.27 11.74 22.22
N LYS A 269 -0.04 13.03 22.28
CA LYS A 269 -0.61 13.67 23.46
C LYS A 269 -1.96 14.31 23.17
N VAL A 270 -2.78 14.41 24.20
CA VAL A 270 -4.03 15.18 24.13
C VAL A 270 -3.74 16.60 23.64
N GLY A 271 -4.51 17.04 22.66
CA GLY A 271 -4.39 18.34 21.98
C GLY A 271 -3.45 18.36 20.77
N GLU A 272 -2.66 17.30 20.52
CA GLU A 272 -1.79 17.24 19.33
C GLU A 272 -2.63 16.98 18.07
N ARG A 273 -2.35 17.77 17.01
CA ARG A 273 -2.83 17.52 15.65
C ARG A 273 -1.96 16.46 15.00
N ILE A 274 -2.58 15.38 14.56
CA ILE A 274 -1.91 14.19 14.03
C ILE A 274 -2.19 14.12 12.52
N ARG A 275 -1.15 13.82 11.75
CA ARG A 275 -1.25 13.44 10.34
C ARG A 275 -0.70 12.03 10.15
N ILE A 276 -1.46 11.17 9.48
CA ILE A 276 -1.01 9.82 9.10
C ILE A 276 -0.91 9.77 7.57
N TYR A 277 0.29 9.50 7.08
CA TYR A 277 0.55 9.10 5.69
C TYR A 277 0.34 7.59 5.59
N VAL A 278 -0.74 7.18 4.94
CA VAL A 278 -1.12 5.78 4.83
C VAL A 278 -1.15 5.31 3.37
N GLY A 279 -0.44 4.23 3.08
CA GLY A 279 -0.42 3.60 1.77
C GLY A 279 -0.92 2.15 1.81
N VAL A 280 -1.28 1.62 0.65
CA VAL A 280 -1.50 0.19 0.46
C VAL A 280 -0.47 -0.30 -0.56
N GLY A 281 0.54 -1.02 -0.06
CA GLY A 281 1.53 -1.68 -0.92
C GLY A 281 1.01 -2.99 -1.51
N GLY A 282 0.02 -3.58 -0.83
CA GLY A 282 -0.59 -4.86 -1.14
C GLY A 282 -1.58 -4.88 -2.31
N PHE A 283 -2.30 -5.99 -2.42
CA PHE A 283 -3.29 -6.24 -3.48
C PHE A 283 -4.73 -5.98 -3.04
N LEU A 284 -5.00 -5.95 -1.74
CA LEU A 284 -6.34 -5.69 -1.22
C LEU A 284 -6.51 -4.21 -0.87
N PRO A 285 -7.63 -3.56 -1.26
CA PRO A 285 -7.92 -2.20 -0.82
C PRO A 285 -8.17 -2.17 0.70
N SER A 286 -7.81 -1.07 1.37
CA SER A 286 -8.03 -0.88 2.80
C SER A 286 -9.25 -0.01 3.05
N SER A 287 -10.14 -0.42 3.96
CA SER A 287 -11.16 0.46 4.54
C SER A 287 -10.59 1.11 5.81
N PHE A 288 -9.67 2.06 5.64
CA PHE A 288 -8.85 2.59 6.74
C PHE A 288 -9.69 3.40 7.74
N HIS A 289 -9.59 3.02 9.01
CA HIS A 289 -10.33 3.63 10.12
C HIS A 289 -9.47 3.68 11.39
N VAL A 290 -9.72 4.69 12.24
CA VAL A 290 -9.18 4.79 13.59
C VAL A 290 -10.35 4.75 14.56
N ILE A 291 -10.49 3.62 15.27
CA ILE A 291 -11.56 3.40 16.25
C ILE A 291 -11.40 4.43 17.37
N GLY A 292 -12.47 5.20 17.61
CA GLY A 292 -12.52 6.27 18.59
C GLY A 292 -12.30 7.67 18.01
N GLU A 293 -11.95 7.80 16.73
CA GLU A 293 -11.68 9.08 16.08
C GLU A 293 -12.52 9.32 14.83
N ILE A 294 -12.61 10.60 14.44
CA ILE A 294 -13.16 11.05 13.16
C ILE A 294 -12.05 11.82 12.44
N PHE A 295 -11.85 11.54 11.15
CA PHE A 295 -10.87 12.30 10.37
C PHE A 295 -11.42 13.72 10.10
N ASP A 296 -10.78 14.71 10.70
CA ASP A 296 -11.01 16.14 10.42
C ASP A 296 -10.76 16.43 8.94
N ARG A 297 -9.72 15.81 8.37
CA ARG A 297 -9.36 15.91 6.97
C ARG A 297 -8.93 14.56 6.42
N VAL A 298 -9.41 14.25 5.22
CA VAL A 298 -8.96 13.14 4.40
C VAL A 298 -8.57 13.70 3.04
N TYR A 299 -7.35 13.41 2.63
CA TYR A 299 -6.83 13.60 1.29
C TYR A 299 -6.99 12.25 0.56
N PRO A 300 -8.13 12.03 -0.12
CA PRO A 300 -8.43 10.74 -0.72
C PRO A 300 -7.44 10.42 -1.84
N GLU A 301 -7.11 9.15 -1.99
CA GLU A 301 -6.30 8.63 -3.10
C GLU A 301 -4.92 9.32 -3.28
N GLY A 302 -4.41 9.97 -2.21
CA GLY A 302 -3.06 10.54 -2.15
C GLY A 302 -2.94 11.97 -2.71
N GLY A 303 -4.03 12.56 -3.22
CA GLY A 303 -4.02 13.95 -3.70
C GLY A 303 -3.98 14.97 -2.56
N LEU A 304 -3.06 15.94 -2.59
CA LEU A 304 -2.77 16.82 -1.44
C LEU A 304 -3.45 18.20 -1.45
N LEU A 305 -4.31 18.50 -2.43
CA LEU A 305 -4.83 19.86 -2.62
C LEU A 305 -6.14 20.09 -1.87
N ASP A 306 -7.11 19.19 -2.03
CA ASP A 306 -8.49 19.40 -1.57
C ASP A 306 -8.95 18.28 -0.63
N PRO A 307 -8.85 18.46 0.70
CA PRO A 307 -9.28 17.45 1.64
C PRO A 307 -10.80 17.44 1.83
N VAL A 308 -11.37 16.23 1.90
CA VAL A 308 -12.71 15.98 2.43
C VAL A 308 -12.67 16.07 3.95
N ARG A 309 -13.77 16.45 4.60
CA ARG A 309 -13.82 16.65 6.06
C ARG A 309 -14.86 15.75 6.73
N SER A 310 -14.66 15.50 8.03
CA SER A 310 -15.58 14.73 8.88
C SER A 310 -15.86 13.33 8.34
N VAL A 311 -14.80 12.60 8.02
CA VAL A 311 -14.87 11.26 7.43
C VAL A 311 -14.53 10.21 8.49
N GLN A 312 -15.39 9.20 8.63
CA GLN A 312 -15.17 8.09 9.58
C GLN A 312 -14.17 7.05 9.06
N THR A 313 -14.23 6.72 7.78
CA THR A 313 -13.47 5.64 7.14
C THR A 313 -13.19 6.06 5.70
N THR A 314 -11.97 5.88 5.24
CA THR A 314 -11.58 6.17 3.86
C THR A 314 -11.15 4.90 3.14
N LEU A 315 -11.57 4.76 1.88
CA LEU A 315 -11.07 3.70 1.02
C LEU A 315 -9.67 4.09 0.52
N ILE A 316 -8.74 3.14 0.57
CA ILE A 316 -7.40 3.28 -0.01
C ILE A 316 -7.23 2.17 -1.04
N PRO A 317 -7.11 2.50 -2.34
CA PRO A 317 -6.90 1.50 -3.38
C PRO A 317 -5.60 0.71 -3.21
N ALA A 318 -5.54 -0.52 -3.72
CA ALA A 318 -4.28 -1.25 -3.88
C ALA A 318 -3.30 -0.45 -4.74
N GLY A 319 -2.05 -0.33 -4.30
CA GLY A 319 -1.06 0.56 -4.92
C GLY A 319 -1.35 2.05 -4.75
N GLY A 320 -2.34 2.41 -3.94
CA GLY A 320 -2.74 3.80 -3.66
C GLY A 320 -2.35 4.26 -2.26
N ALA A 321 -2.71 5.50 -1.95
CA ALA A 321 -2.45 6.11 -0.65
C ALA A 321 -3.59 7.04 -0.23
N ALA A 322 -3.55 7.50 1.02
CA ALA A 322 -4.35 8.60 1.54
C ALA A 322 -3.55 9.34 2.62
N VAL A 323 -3.91 10.58 2.88
CA VAL A 323 -3.43 11.31 4.07
C VAL A 323 -4.64 11.62 4.94
N VAL A 324 -4.57 11.29 6.22
CA VAL A 324 -5.63 11.62 7.17
C VAL A 324 -5.10 12.53 8.27
N GLU A 325 -5.93 13.44 8.75
CA GLU A 325 -5.62 14.31 9.88
C GLU A 325 -6.79 14.31 10.87
N PHE A 326 -6.45 14.35 12.15
CA PHE A 326 -7.39 14.51 13.27
C PHE A 326 -6.64 15.08 14.48
N THR A 327 -7.39 15.54 15.49
CA THR A 327 -6.84 16.05 16.74
C THR A 327 -7.18 15.07 17.86
N ALA A 328 -6.19 14.63 18.64
CA ALA A 328 -6.45 13.71 19.75
C ALA A 328 -7.01 14.49 20.94
N GLU A 329 -8.32 14.46 21.16
CA GLU A 329 -8.97 15.27 22.21
C GLU A 329 -9.10 14.57 23.56
N VAL A 330 -9.03 13.24 23.59
CA VAL A 330 -9.23 12.40 24.77
C VAL A 330 -8.03 11.46 24.97
N PRO A 331 -7.54 11.22 26.20
CA PRO A 331 -6.47 10.26 26.41
C PRO A 331 -7.00 8.83 26.27
N GLY A 332 -6.14 7.91 25.85
CA GLY A 332 -6.50 6.51 25.72
C GLY A 332 -5.76 5.80 24.59
N ARG A 333 -6.15 4.55 24.36
CA ARG A 333 -5.67 3.75 23.24
C ARG A 333 -6.70 3.77 22.12
N TYR A 334 -6.28 4.26 20.96
CA TYR A 334 -7.03 4.26 19.72
C TYR A 334 -6.53 3.14 18.82
N ILE A 335 -7.45 2.47 18.12
CA ILE A 335 -7.12 1.27 17.33
C ILE A 335 -7.23 1.59 15.84
N ILE A 336 -6.11 1.49 15.13
CA ILE A 336 -6.04 1.69 13.69
C ILE A 336 -6.28 0.36 13.00
N VAL A 337 -7.22 0.34 12.05
CA VAL A 337 -7.70 -0.90 11.42
C VAL A 337 -7.95 -0.75 9.92
N ASP A 338 -7.94 -1.89 9.24
CA ASP A 338 -8.76 -2.11 8.06
C ASP A 338 -10.16 -2.55 8.48
N HIS A 339 -11.19 -1.74 8.23
CA HIS A 339 -12.54 -1.98 8.69
C HIS A 339 -13.26 -3.14 7.96
N ALA A 340 -12.61 -3.82 7.01
CA ALA A 340 -12.94 -5.20 6.69
C ALA A 340 -12.50 -6.12 7.87
N LEU A 341 -13.22 -6.02 8.99
CA LEU A 341 -12.80 -6.43 10.34
C LEU A 341 -12.25 -7.87 10.51
N PRO A 342 -12.64 -8.90 9.74
CA PRO A 342 -11.93 -10.18 9.77
C PRO A 342 -10.41 -10.03 9.53
N ARG A 343 -9.98 -9.00 8.79
CA ARG A 343 -8.55 -8.69 8.59
C ARG A 343 -7.86 -8.24 9.88
N VAL A 344 -8.58 -7.65 10.82
CA VAL A 344 -8.07 -7.22 12.13
C VAL A 344 -7.90 -8.44 13.04
N PHE A 345 -9.02 -9.10 13.35
CA PHE A 345 -9.08 -10.11 14.40
C PHE A 345 -8.49 -11.46 13.98
N ASP A 346 -8.58 -11.81 12.70
CA ASP A 346 -8.10 -13.11 12.21
C ASP A 346 -6.77 -13.02 11.46
N LYS A 347 -6.40 -11.82 10.96
CA LYS A 347 -5.23 -11.65 10.08
C LYS A 347 -4.17 -10.65 10.55
N GLY A 348 -4.47 -9.82 11.54
CA GLY A 348 -3.49 -8.95 12.22
C GLY A 348 -3.36 -7.51 11.68
N ALA A 349 -4.36 -6.99 10.96
CA ALA A 349 -4.39 -5.63 10.43
C ALA A 349 -4.75 -4.61 11.52
N VAL A 350 -3.91 -4.53 12.55
CA VAL A 350 -4.11 -3.72 13.74
C VAL A 350 -2.84 -2.93 14.08
N ALA A 351 -3.01 -1.67 14.43
CA ALA A 351 -1.99 -0.83 15.07
C ALA A 351 -2.62 -0.03 16.21
N HIS A 352 -1.84 0.33 17.21
CA HIS A 352 -2.28 1.15 18.33
C HIS A 352 -1.73 2.56 18.21
N LEU A 353 -2.56 3.55 18.57
CA LEU A 353 -2.17 4.92 18.86
C LEU A 353 -2.48 5.17 20.35
N ASP A 354 -1.44 5.25 21.17
CA ASP A 354 -1.58 5.58 22.58
C ASP A 354 -1.44 7.10 22.77
N VAL A 355 -2.51 7.71 23.26
CA VAL A 355 -2.60 9.16 23.55
C VAL A 355 -2.56 9.37 25.05
N GLU A 356 -1.56 10.13 25.51
CA GLU A 356 -1.40 10.48 26.92
C GLU A 356 -1.84 11.93 27.18
N GLY A 357 -2.52 12.18 28.29
CA GLY A 357 -2.93 13.52 28.68
C GLY A 357 -4.05 13.54 29.74
N PRO A 358 -4.55 14.73 30.08
CA PRO A 358 -5.67 14.87 31.01
C PRO A 358 -6.96 14.30 30.38
N GLU A 359 -7.81 13.71 31.22
CA GLU A 359 -9.18 13.32 30.86
C GLU A 359 -10.00 14.54 30.39
N ALA A 360 -10.96 14.31 29.47
CA ALA A 360 -11.89 15.33 28.97
C ALA A 360 -13.36 14.85 29.10
N PRO A 361 -13.93 14.83 30.32
CA PRO A 361 -15.26 14.25 30.59
C PRO A 361 -16.42 14.90 29.82
N GLU A 362 -16.25 16.14 29.38
CA GLU A 362 -17.18 16.88 28.55
C GLU A 362 -17.23 16.38 27.09
N ILE A 363 -16.19 15.68 26.64
CA ILE A 363 -16.09 15.04 25.32
C ILE A 363 -16.47 13.56 25.43
N TYR A 364 -15.86 12.83 26.36
CA TYR A 364 -16.08 11.40 26.55
C TYR A 364 -16.10 11.05 28.04
N SER A 365 -17.22 10.50 28.52
CA SER A 365 -17.37 9.98 29.87
C SER A 365 -18.39 8.85 29.91
N GLY A 366 -18.26 7.94 30.88
CA GLY A 366 -19.18 6.82 31.04
C GLY A 366 -18.84 5.91 32.21
N THR A 367 -19.73 4.97 32.51
CA THR A 367 -19.52 3.91 33.51
C THR A 367 -19.20 2.59 32.80
N GLY A 368 -17.96 2.13 32.93
CA GLY A 368 -17.52 0.83 32.39
C GLY A 368 -17.57 -0.29 33.43
N THR A 369 -17.60 -1.55 32.96
CA THR A 369 -17.46 -2.75 33.81
C THR A 369 -16.00 -3.10 34.12
N GLY A 370 -15.05 -2.30 33.62
CA GLY A 370 -13.60 -2.58 33.70
C GLY A 370 -13.09 -3.53 32.61
N ALA A 371 -13.96 -4.06 31.74
CA ALA A 371 -13.54 -4.77 30.54
C ALA A 371 -13.18 -3.76 29.44
N ALA A 372 -11.96 -3.84 28.90
CA ALA A 372 -11.60 -3.11 27.70
C ALA A 372 -12.43 -3.65 26.53
N GLY A 373 -13.14 -2.76 25.82
CA GLY A 373 -14.02 -3.13 24.71
C GLY A 373 -13.26 -3.68 23.50
N HIS A 374 -11.96 -3.40 23.42
CA HIS A 374 -11.02 -3.84 22.40
C HIS A 374 -9.61 -3.94 22.98
#